data_AF-A0A644F6P7-F1
#
_entry.id   AF-A0A644F6P7-F1
#
_cell.length_a   1.000
_cell.length_b   1.000
_cell.length_c   1.000
_cell.angle_alpha   90.00
_cell.angle_beta   90.00
_cell.angle_gamma   90.00
#
_symmetry.space_group_name_H-M   'P 1'
#
loop_
_entity.id
_entity.type
_entity.pdbx_description
1 polymer ?
#
loop_
_entity_poly.entity_id
_entity_poly.type
_entity_poly.pdbx_seq_one_letter_code
_entity_poly.pdbx_strand_id
1 'polypeptide(L)'
;MRTVTTANEWSALAERLEKSFTDLNHAPTSANLVQASRNVVELIDKLNIGVLKLAKGDITGNIKKVEPVDGLLEQTIPDNKKLATGALWLSRTFSFVSTLMCLVVDPSYAYEEPSKLAKLAYEQTLRNYHNTVTSGIFNMGFKSLPKRKEFEEKIGLSISEVSGHIYRFSEEVTCFARLIDQYY
;
A
#
# COMPACT_ATOMS: atom_id res chain seq x y z
N MET A 1 15.06 23.20 -3.40
CA MET A 1 14.00 24.22 -3.43
C MET A 1 12.67 23.47 -3.49
N ARG A 2 11.89 23.45 -2.39
CA ARG A 2 10.56 22.82 -2.37
C ARG A 2 9.67 23.59 -3.34
N THR A 3 9.05 22.93 -4.32
CA THR A 3 8.03 23.61 -5.15
C THR A 3 6.68 23.42 -4.47
N VAL A 4 5.94 24.51 -4.28
CA VAL A 4 4.60 24.50 -3.65
C VAL A 4 3.65 23.53 -4.37
N THR A 5 3.83 23.37 -5.68
CA THR A 5 3.07 22.44 -6.53
C THR A 5 3.21 20.98 -6.09
N THR A 6 4.43 20.51 -5.80
CA THR A 6 4.65 19.12 -5.36
C THR A 6 3.95 18.84 -4.02
N ALA A 7 4.07 19.75 -3.06
CA ALA A 7 3.42 19.59 -1.75
C ALA A 7 1.88 19.50 -1.88
N ASN A 8 1.27 20.38 -2.68
CA ASN A 8 -0.18 20.37 -2.91
C ASN A 8 -0.67 19.08 -3.58
N GLU A 9 0.08 18.56 -4.56
CA GLU A 9 -0.25 17.30 -5.21
C GLU A 9 -0.20 16.10 -4.25
N TRP A 10 0.76 16.11 -3.32
CA TRP A 10 0.91 15.08 -2.30
C TRP A 10 -0.22 15.10 -1.28
N SER A 11 -0.57 16.27 -0.77
CA SER A 11 -1.73 16.42 0.13
C SER A 11 -3.01 15.95 -0.55
N ALA A 12 -3.24 16.36 -1.80
CA ALA A 12 -4.42 15.94 -2.55
C ALA A 12 -4.44 14.42 -2.81
N LEU A 13 -3.28 13.80 -3.06
CA LEU A 13 -3.19 12.34 -3.19
C LEU A 13 -3.46 11.64 -1.85
N ALA A 14 -2.90 12.15 -0.74
CA ALA A 14 -3.10 11.58 0.59
C ALA A 14 -4.59 11.57 0.96
N GLU A 15 -5.30 12.68 0.74
CA GLU A 15 -6.75 12.79 0.96
C GLU A 15 -7.53 11.80 0.09
N ARG A 16 -7.20 11.68 -1.21
CA ARG A 16 -7.86 10.70 -2.09
C ARG A 16 -7.60 9.27 -1.66
N LEU A 17 -6.38 8.97 -1.22
CA LEU A 17 -5.98 7.65 -0.76
C LEU A 17 -6.80 7.25 0.48
N GLU A 18 -6.82 8.11 1.50
CA GLU A 18 -7.65 7.91 2.70
C GLU A 18 -9.11 7.70 2.33
N LYS A 19 -9.70 8.66 1.60
CA LYS A 19 -11.11 8.61 1.22
C LYS A 19 -11.45 7.30 0.49
N SER A 20 -10.61 6.85 -0.43
CA SER A 20 -10.87 5.63 -1.19
C SER A 20 -10.89 4.37 -0.33
N PHE A 21 -10.09 4.30 0.73
CA PHE A 21 -10.12 3.17 1.66
C PHE A 21 -11.27 3.29 2.66
N THR A 22 -11.61 4.49 3.13
CA THR A 22 -12.82 4.72 3.93
C THR A 22 -14.08 4.33 3.15
N ASP A 23 -14.18 4.73 1.87
CA ASP A 23 -15.29 4.34 0.99
C ASP A 23 -15.32 2.81 0.77
N LEU A 24 -14.16 2.17 0.60
CA LEU A 24 -14.03 0.72 0.49
C LEU A 24 -14.50 0.00 1.76
N ASN A 25 -14.17 0.52 2.95
CA ASN A 25 -14.58 -0.10 4.21
C ASN A 25 -16.08 0.10 4.49
N HIS A 26 -16.65 1.25 4.14
CA HIS A 26 -18.09 1.50 4.28
C HIS A 26 -18.94 0.75 3.25
N ALA A 27 -18.44 0.65 2.02
CA ALA A 27 -19.12 -0.03 0.91
C ALA A 27 -18.12 -0.94 0.20
N PRO A 28 -17.88 -2.16 0.73
CA PRO A 28 -16.88 -3.07 0.19
C PRO A 28 -17.36 -3.66 -1.12
N THR A 29 -17.17 -2.92 -2.21
CA THR A 29 -17.48 -3.34 -3.58
C THR A 29 -16.19 -3.52 -4.37
N SER A 30 -16.25 -4.32 -5.43
CA SER A 30 -15.15 -4.46 -6.39
C SER A 30 -14.73 -3.12 -7.00
N ALA A 31 -15.70 -2.24 -7.29
CA ALA A 31 -15.46 -0.90 -7.82
C ALA A 31 -14.64 -0.03 -6.85
N ASN A 32 -15.02 0.00 -5.57
CA ASN A 32 -14.26 0.74 -4.55
C ASN A 32 -12.87 0.12 -4.34
N LEU A 33 -12.75 -1.21 -4.39
CA LEU A 33 -11.46 -1.89 -4.28
C LEU A 33 -10.53 -1.52 -5.44
N VAL A 34 -11.05 -1.51 -6.66
CA VAL A 34 -10.31 -1.07 -7.85
C VAL A 34 -9.89 0.40 -7.72
N GLN A 35 -10.77 1.28 -7.23
CA GLN A 35 -10.44 2.70 -7.05
C GLN A 35 -9.33 2.90 -6.01
N ALA A 36 -9.43 2.25 -4.84
CA ALA A 36 -8.39 2.26 -3.82
C ALA A 36 -7.06 1.71 -4.37
N SER A 37 -7.11 0.61 -5.12
CA SER A 37 -5.93 0.01 -5.77
C SER A 37 -5.24 0.99 -6.72
N ARG A 38 -6.01 1.75 -7.51
CA ARG A 38 -5.47 2.75 -8.46
C ARG A 38 -4.79 3.91 -7.73
N ASN A 39 -5.33 4.35 -6.60
CA ASN A 39 -4.71 5.39 -5.77
C ASN A 39 -3.38 4.90 -5.17
N VAL A 40 -3.28 3.63 -4.76
CA VAL A 40 -2.01 3.04 -4.31
C VAL A 40 -1.00 2.95 -5.47
N VAL A 41 -1.43 2.64 -6.70
CA VAL A 41 -0.54 2.68 -7.87
C VAL A 41 -0.01 4.10 -8.12
N GLU A 42 -0.86 5.12 -8.02
CA GLU A 42 -0.44 6.53 -8.15
C GLU A 42 0.58 6.92 -7.06
N LEU A 43 0.34 6.51 -5.81
CA LEU A 43 1.31 6.67 -4.70
C LEU A 43 2.67 6.07 -5.05
N ILE A 44 2.70 4.82 -5.53
CA ILE A 44 3.94 4.15 -5.88
C ILE A 44 4.67 4.86 -7.01
N ASP A 45 3.94 5.33 -8.03
CA ASP A 45 4.50 6.04 -9.17
C ASP A 45 5.11 7.39 -8.75
N LYS A 46 4.43 8.15 -7.88
CA LYS A 46 4.97 9.40 -7.35
C LYS A 46 6.20 9.17 -6.45
N LEU A 47 6.19 8.16 -5.59
CA LEU A 47 7.36 7.83 -4.76
C LEU A 47 8.56 7.39 -5.61
N ASN A 48 8.31 6.62 -6.66
CA ASN A 48 9.33 6.06 -7.56
C ASN A 48 10.45 5.34 -6.77
N ILE A 49 10.06 4.44 -5.87
CA ILE A 49 10.95 3.63 -5.03
C ILE A 49 11.00 2.21 -5.60
N GLY A 50 12.18 1.62 -5.74
CA GLY A 50 12.38 0.34 -6.43
C GLY A 50 11.59 -0.82 -5.82
N VAL A 51 11.60 -0.99 -4.50
CA VAL A 51 10.84 -2.06 -3.81
C VAL A 51 9.33 -1.90 -4.01
N LEU A 52 8.83 -0.66 -4.11
CA LEU A 52 7.43 -0.39 -4.36
C LEU A 52 7.03 -0.70 -5.81
N LYS A 53 7.94 -0.61 -6.79
CA LYS A 53 7.65 -1.02 -8.18
C LYS A 53 7.29 -2.51 -8.28
N LEU A 54 7.87 -3.35 -7.42
CA LEU A 54 7.50 -4.77 -7.33
C LEU A 54 6.06 -4.92 -6.83
N ALA A 55 5.67 -4.17 -5.79
CA ALA A 55 4.30 -4.12 -5.28
C ALA A 55 3.31 -3.61 -6.34
N LYS A 56 3.68 -2.61 -7.15
CA LYS A 56 2.84 -2.13 -8.27
C LYS A 56 2.55 -3.24 -9.29
N GLY A 57 3.54 -4.07 -9.62
CA GLY A 57 3.35 -5.22 -10.51
C GLY A 57 2.28 -6.18 -9.98
N ASP A 58 2.33 -6.49 -8.68
CA ASP A 58 1.33 -7.32 -8.03
C ASP A 58 -0.06 -6.65 -8.03
N ILE A 59 -0.17 -5.39 -7.63
CA ILE A 59 -1.44 -4.64 -7.60
C ILE A 59 -2.08 -4.60 -8.98
N THR A 60 -1.34 -4.21 -10.01
CA THR A 60 -1.87 -4.11 -11.39
C THR A 60 -2.31 -5.46 -11.95
N GLY A 61 -1.64 -6.55 -11.56
CA GLY A 61 -2.06 -7.92 -11.89
C GLY A 61 -3.36 -8.32 -11.19
N ASN A 62 -3.52 -7.98 -9.91
CA ASN A 62 -4.68 -8.36 -9.12
C ASN A 62 -5.91 -7.46 -9.34
N ILE A 63 -5.74 -6.19 -9.77
CA ILE A 63 -6.84 -5.33 -10.24
C ILE A 63 -7.67 -6.05 -11.33
N LYS A 64 -7.01 -6.76 -12.26
CA LYS A 64 -7.68 -7.52 -13.34
C LYS A 64 -8.50 -8.71 -12.83
N LYS A 65 -8.24 -9.15 -11.60
CA LYS A 65 -8.98 -10.24 -10.94
C LYS A 65 -10.19 -9.74 -10.18
N VAL A 66 -10.16 -8.47 -9.77
CA VAL A 66 -11.22 -7.79 -9.03
C VAL A 66 -11.93 -6.73 -9.88
N GLU A 67 -11.84 -6.84 -11.22
CA GLU A 67 -12.58 -5.97 -12.15
C GLU A 67 -14.05 -5.84 -11.70
N PRO A 68 -14.70 -4.70 -11.98
CA PRO A 68 -16.02 -4.43 -11.40
C PRO A 68 -17.00 -5.58 -11.60
N VAL A 69 -17.33 -6.24 -10.50
CA VAL A 69 -18.44 -7.17 -10.33
C VAL A 69 -19.50 -6.51 -9.47
N ASP A 70 -20.77 -6.73 -9.82
CA ASP A 70 -21.88 -6.16 -9.07
C ASP A 70 -22.00 -6.80 -7.69
N GLY A 71 -22.37 -6.00 -6.70
CA GLY A 71 -22.60 -6.44 -5.33
C GLY A 71 -21.44 -6.18 -4.36
N LEU A 72 -21.68 -6.53 -3.10
CA LEU A 72 -20.68 -6.43 -2.04
C LEU A 72 -19.68 -7.58 -2.15
N LEU A 73 -18.42 -7.32 -1.82
CA LEU A 73 -17.34 -8.30 -1.75
C LEU A 73 -17.75 -9.46 -0.84
N GLU A 74 -18.42 -9.19 0.26
CA GLU A 74 -18.88 -10.22 1.20
C GLU A 74 -19.83 -11.25 0.57
N GLN A 75 -20.64 -10.81 -0.40
CA GLN A 75 -21.63 -11.63 -1.09
C GLN A 75 -21.03 -12.31 -2.31
N THR A 76 -19.98 -11.74 -2.91
CA THR A 76 -19.43 -12.17 -4.20
C THR A 76 -18.16 -13.01 -4.06
N ILE A 77 -17.35 -12.78 -3.01
CA ILE A 77 -16.13 -13.54 -2.74
C ILE A 77 -16.39 -15.04 -2.55
N PRO A 78 -17.40 -15.48 -1.77
CA PRO A 78 -17.64 -16.90 -1.52
C PRO A 78 -17.80 -17.73 -2.80
N ASP A 79 -18.45 -17.17 -3.81
CA ASP A 79 -18.76 -17.86 -5.07
C ASP A 79 -17.78 -17.52 -6.22
N ASN A 80 -16.79 -16.65 -5.98
CA ASN A 80 -15.85 -16.20 -7.01
C ASN A 80 -14.40 -16.33 -6.58
N LYS A 81 -13.82 -17.51 -6.84
CA LYS A 81 -12.40 -17.82 -6.52
C LYS A 81 -11.41 -16.83 -7.14
N LYS A 82 -11.68 -16.31 -8.34
CA LYS A 82 -10.79 -15.35 -9.02
C LYS A 82 -10.79 -14.01 -8.28
N LEU A 83 -11.97 -13.49 -7.95
CA LEU A 83 -12.16 -12.29 -7.14
C LEU A 83 -11.52 -12.45 -5.76
N ALA A 84 -11.84 -13.54 -5.06
CA ALA A 84 -11.31 -13.85 -3.73
C ALA A 84 -9.77 -13.80 -3.73
N THR A 85 -9.15 -14.50 -4.69
CA THR A 85 -7.68 -14.51 -4.83
C THR A 85 -7.14 -13.10 -5.11
N GLY A 86 -7.80 -12.33 -5.98
CA GLY A 86 -7.40 -10.96 -6.29
C GLY A 86 -7.45 -10.05 -5.06
N ALA A 87 -8.57 -10.09 -4.32
CA ALA A 87 -8.78 -9.30 -3.12
C ALA A 87 -7.76 -9.64 -2.01
N LEU A 88 -7.44 -10.93 -1.84
CA LEU A 88 -6.44 -11.39 -0.88
C LEU A 88 -5.03 -10.88 -1.18
N TRP A 89 -4.60 -10.95 -2.44
CA TRP A 89 -3.26 -10.47 -2.80
C TRP A 89 -3.19 -8.94 -2.75
N LEU A 90 -4.29 -8.24 -3.10
CA LEU A 90 -4.38 -6.80 -2.91
C LEU A 90 -4.28 -6.41 -1.44
N SER A 91 -5.03 -7.06 -0.53
CA SER A 91 -4.98 -6.73 0.90
C SER A 91 -3.57 -6.90 1.46
N ARG A 92 -2.90 -8.02 1.17
CA ARG A 92 -1.53 -8.29 1.61
C ARG A 92 -0.52 -7.27 1.07
N THR A 93 -0.64 -6.91 -0.21
CA THR A 93 0.25 -5.93 -0.83
C THR A 93 0.00 -4.52 -0.29
N PHE A 94 -1.26 -4.15 -0.01
CA PHE A 94 -1.57 -2.89 0.68
C PHE A 94 -1.00 -2.86 2.08
N SER A 95 -1.12 -3.95 2.86
CA SER A 95 -0.49 -4.04 4.18
C SER A 95 1.02 -3.86 4.10
N PHE A 96 1.69 -4.45 3.11
CA PHE A 96 3.12 -4.20 2.92
C PHE A 96 3.44 -2.72 2.66
N VAL A 97 2.71 -2.08 1.75
CA VAL A 97 2.91 -0.67 1.40
C VAL A 97 2.65 0.22 2.61
N SER A 98 1.53 0.05 3.31
CA SER A 98 1.18 0.89 4.46
C SER A 98 2.14 0.67 5.64
N THR A 99 2.49 -0.57 5.97
CA THR A 99 3.47 -0.88 7.03
C THR A 99 4.83 -0.28 6.72
N LEU A 100 5.30 -0.37 5.47
CA LEU A 100 6.56 0.25 5.07
C LEU A 100 6.52 1.77 5.24
N MET A 101 5.44 2.43 4.82
CA MET A 101 5.29 3.87 5.00
C MET A 101 5.25 4.25 6.49
N CYS A 102 4.53 3.50 7.33
CA CYS A 102 4.50 3.70 8.78
C CYS A 102 5.89 3.63 9.40
N LEU A 103 6.69 2.61 9.06
CA LEU A 103 8.06 2.48 9.54
C LEU A 103 8.96 3.64 9.08
N VAL A 104 8.77 4.13 7.85
CA VAL A 104 9.52 5.28 7.32
C VAL A 104 9.22 6.56 8.11
N VAL A 105 7.99 6.76 8.57
CA VAL A 105 7.58 7.99 9.30
C VAL A 105 7.66 7.91 10.82
N ASP A 106 7.74 6.72 11.39
CA ASP A 106 7.79 6.51 12.84
C ASP A 106 9.10 7.04 13.47
N PRO A 107 9.05 8.00 14.41
CA PRO A 107 10.22 8.56 15.08
C PRO A 107 11.18 7.52 15.68
N SER A 108 10.64 6.38 16.13
CA SER A 108 11.40 5.28 16.76
C SER A 108 12.40 4.62 15.80
N TYR A 109 12.16 4.76 14.49
CA TYR A 109 12.98 4.20 13.42
C TYR A 109 13.80 5.26 12.67
N ALA A 110 13.87 6.50 13.18
CA ALA A 110 14.51 7.63 12.50
C ALA A 110 15.97 7.40 12.09
N TYR A 111 16.68 6.56 12.85
CA TYR A 111 18.10 6.26 12.67
C TYR A 111 18.36 4.86 12.12
N GLU A 112 17.32 4.11 11.79
CA GLU A 112 17.47 2.76 11.23
C GLU A 112 17.84 2.81 9.75
N GLU A 113 18.54 1.76 9.32
CA GLU A 113 18.92 1.59 7.92
C GLU A 113 17.67 1.35 7.05
N PRO A 114 17.47 2.08 5.93
CA PRO A 114 16.27 1.93 5.09
C PRO A 114 16.01 0.49 4.64
N SER A 115 17.06 -0.26 4.31
CA SER A 115 16.90 -1.67 3.93
C SER A 115 16.37 -2.55 5.05
N LYS A 116 16.66 -2.22 6.32
CA LYS A 116 16.10 -2.94 7.47
C LYS A 116 14.61 -2.63 7.63
N LEU A 117 14.18 -1.38 7.40
CA LEU A 117 12.77 -1.01 7.43
C LEU A 117 11.97 -1.73 6.34
N ALA A 118 12.49 -1.76 5.11
CA ALA A 118 11.88 -2.51 4.01
C ALA A 118 11.78 -4.01 4.31
N LYS A 119 12.84 -4.58 4.90
CA LYS A 119 12.86 -5.98 5.32
C LYS A 119 11.84 -6.25 6.44
N LEU A 120 11.77 -5.38 7.45
CA LEU A 120 10.84 -5.53 8.56
C LEU A 120 9.37 -5.46 8.08
N ALA A 121 9.03 -4.50 7.23
CA ALA A 121 7.70 -4.41 6.62
C ALA A 121 7.35 -5.69 5.86
N TYR A 122 8.32 -6.23 5.11
CA TYR A 122 8.14 -7.47 4.34
C TYR A 122 7.93 -8.69 5.25
N GLU A 123 8.73 -8.82 6.31
CA GLU A 123 8.63 -9.90 7.30
C GLU A 123 7.29 -9.88 8.04
N GLN A 124 6.76 -8.69 8.35
CA GLN A 124 5.45 -8.52 9.00
C GLN A 124 4.26 -8.81 8.07
N THR A 125 4.47 -8.90 6.75
CA THR A 125 3.37 -8.95 5.77
C THR A 125 3.56 -10.06 4.73
N LEU A 126 4.17 -9.75 3.59
CA LEU A 126 4.22 -10.61 2.41
C LEU A 126 5.11 -11.85 2.57
N ARG A 127 6.10 -11.84 3.48
CA ARG A 127 7.09 -12.91 3.60
C ARG A 127 6.48 -14.29 3.77
N ASN A 128 5.40 -14.39 4.54
CA ASN A 128 4.72 -15.66 4.84
C ASN A 128 4.04 -16.29 3.62
N TYR A 129 3.77 -15.48 2.59
CA TYR A 129 3.01 -15.88 1.40
C TYR A 129 3.87 -16.03 0.15
N HIS A 130 5.12 -15.54 0.18
CA HIS A 130 6.05 -15.64 -0.93
C HIS A 130 6.92 -16.89 -0.87
N ASN A 131 7.10 -17.52 -2.02
CA ASN A 131 8.12 -18.55 -2.20
C ASN A 131 9.55 -17.94 -2.16
N THR A 132 10.57 -18.80 -2.19
CA THR A 132 11.98 -18.39 -2.11
C THR A 132 12.39 -17.47 -3.26
N VAL A 133 11.86 -17.69 -4.47
CA VAL A 133 12.19 -16.88 -5.67
C VAL A 133 11.64 -15.47 -5.53
N THR A 134 10.34 -15.33 -5.25
CA THR A 134 9.71 -14.01 -5.06
C THR A 134 10.32 -13.28 -3.86
N SER A 135 10.66 -14.00 -2.79
CA SER A 135 11.36 -13.44 -1.64
C SER A 135 12.74 -12.89 -2.00
N GLY A 136 13.50 -13.60 -2.85
CA GLY A 136 14.79 -13.13 -3.36
C GLY A 136 14.69 -11.81 -4.13
N ILE A 137 13.66 -11.64 -4.95
CA ILE A 137 13.42 -10.41 -5.72
C ILE A 137 13.15 -9.22 -4.78
N PHE A 138 12.28 -9.39 -3.78
CA PHE A 138 12.02 -8.35 -2.79
C PHE A 138 13.28 -7.99 -1.99
N ASN A 139 14.06 -8.98 -1.55
CA ASN A 139 15.31 -8.77 -0.82
C ASN A 139 16.31 -7.89 -1.58
N MET A 140 16.39 -8.04 -2.91
CA MET A 140 17.21 -7.16 -3.75
C MET A 140 16.65 -5.74 -3.81
N GLY A 141 15.32 -5.60 -3.83
CA GLY A 141 14.62 -4.32 -3.85
C GLY A 141 14.79 -3.48 -2.59
N PHE A 142 15.01 -4.07 -1.41
CA PHE A 142 15.08 -3.35 -0.13
C PHE A 142 16.13 -2.25 -0.08
N LYS A 143 17.24 -2.41 -0.82
CA LYS A 143 18.31 -1.40 -0.93
C LYS A 143 17.87 -0.12 -1.66
N SER A 144 16.72 -0.14 -2.32
CA SER A 144 16.17 1.03 -3.03
C SER A 144 15.30 1.93 -2.15
N LEU A 145 15.03 1.54 -0.89
CA LEU A 145 14.31 2.41 0.03
C LEU A 145 15.19 3.63 0.36
N PRO A 146 14.71 4.86 0.12
CA PRO A 146 15.49 6.07 0.37
C PRO A 146 15.65 6.31 1.87
N LYS A 147 16.64 7.13 2.23
CA LYS A 147 16.72 7.68 3.60
C LYS A 147 15.52 8.60 3.85
N ARG A 148 15.18 8.83 5.13
CA ARG A 148 14.05 9.68 5.53
C ARG A 148 14.09 11.08 4.89
N LYS A 149 15.26 11.72 4.83
CA LYS A 149 15.41 13.03 4.18
C LYS A 149 15.11 12.98 2.67
N GLU A 150 15.61 11.96 1.98
CA GLU A 150 15.33 11.75 0.55
C GLU A 150 13.86 11.42 0.32
N PHE A 151 13.20 10.75 1.27
CA PHE A 151 11.76 10.53 1.26
C PHE A 151 11.00 11.86 1.37
N GLU A 152 11.36 12.74 2.33
CA GLU A 152 10.79 14.09 2.45
C GLU A 152 11.01 14.92 1.17
N GLU A 153 12.19 14.82 0.55
CA GLU A 153 12.49 15.48 -0.71
C GLU A 153 11.62 14.97 -1.87
N LYS A 154 11.33 13.66 -1.92
CA LYS A 154 10.43 13.05 -2.90
C LYS A 154 8.98 13.49 -2.70
N ILE A 155 8.52 13.64 -1.46
CA ILE A 155 7.14 14.04 -1.17
C ILE A 155 6.92 15.55 -1.06
N GLY A 156 8.00 16.33 -0.96
CA GLY A 156 7.91 17.79 -0.81
C GLY A 156 7.33 18.28 0.54
N LEU A 157 7.07 17.36 1.46
CA LEU A 157 6.51 17.55 2.80
C LEU A 157 7.46 16.94 3.84
N SER A 158 7.44 17.46 5.07
CA SER A 158 8.14 16.85 6.19
C SER A 158 7.43 15.58 6.67
N ILE A 159 8.15 14.75 7.41
CA ILE A 159 7.57 13.58 8.06
C ILE A 159 6.41 13.95 8.99
N SER A 160 6.51 15.07 9.72
CA SER A 160 5.44 15.52 10.61
C SER A 160 4.19 15.98 9.85
N GLU A 161 4.34 16.50 8.64
CA GLU A 161 3.23 16.93 7.78
C GLU A 161 2.46 15.73 7.19
N VAL A 162 3.14 14.62 6.94
CA VAL A 162 2.54 13.45 6.26
C VAL A 162 2.20 12.28 7.19
N SER A 163 2.80 12.18 8.38
CA SER A 163 2.68 11.00 9.24
C SER A 163 1.23 10.69 9.61
N GLY A 164 0.43 11.71 9.94
CA GLY A 164 -0.99 11.54 10.26
C GLY A 164 -1.82 10.97 9.10
N HIS A 165 -1.44 11.26 7.86
CA HIS A 165 -2.09 10.67 6.69
C HIS A 165 -1.69 9.21 6.48
N ILE A 166 -0.42 8.90 6.68
CA ILE A 166 0.12 7.53 6.55
C ILE A 166 -0.46 6.61 7.61
N TYR A 167 -0.59 7.07 8.86
CA TYR A 167 -1.20 6.27 9.91
C TYR A 167 -2.67 5.97 9.63
N ARG A 168 -3.46 6.97 9.21
CA ARG A 168 -4.85 6.77 8.80
C ARG A 168 -4.99 5.80 7.63
N PHE A 169 -4.15 5.96 6.59
CA PHE A 169 -4.10 5.02 5.48
C PHE A 169 -3.83 3.58 5.98
N SER A 170 -2.88 3.39 6.91
CA SER A 170 -2.58 2.08 7.47
C SER A 170 -3.71 1.49 8.32
N GLU A 171 -4.44 2.32 9.07
CA GLU A 171 -5.61 1.88 9.82
C GLU A 171 -6.72 1.38 8.89
N GLU A 172 -7.02 2.14 7.84
CA GLU A 172 -8.05 1.77 6.86
C GLU A 172 -7.66 0.52 6.05
N VAL A 173 -6.38 0.37 5.69
CA VAL A 173 -5.85 -0.88 5.11
C VAL A 173 -6.03 -2.05 6.07
N THR A 174 -5.82 -1.85 7.37
CA THR A 174 -6.00 -2.90 8.39
C THR A 174 -7.46 -3.31 8.51
N CYS A 175 -8.40 -2.37 8.45
CA CYS A 175 -9.83 -2.65 8.41
C CYS A 175 -10.21 -3.50 7.18
N PHE A 176 -9.72 -3.11 6.00
CA PHE A 176 -9.97 -3.88 4.78
C PHE A 176 -9.33 -5.27 4.83
N ALA A 177 -8.11 -5.39 5.35
CA ALA A 177 -7.44 -6.69 5.50
C ALA A 177 -8.25 -7.63 6.40
N ARG A 178 -8.77 -7.14 7.52
CA ARG A 178 -9.64 -7.92 8.43
C ARG A 178 -10.92 -8.40 7.76
N LEU A 179 -11.51 -7.61 6.86
CA LEU A 179 -12.66 -8.04 6.07
C LEU A 179 -12.29 -9.23 5.18
N ILE A 180 -11.19 -9.12 4.44
CA ILE A 180 -10.76 -10.16 3.50
C ILE A 180 -10.31 -11.45 4.23
N ASP A 181 -9.67 -11.32 5.40
CA ASP A 181 -9.22 -12.45 6.22
C ASP A 181 -10.40 -13.30 6.75
N GLN A 182 -11.64 -12.82 6.73
CA GLN A 182 -12.81 -13.65 7.09
C GLN A 182 -13.07 -14.78 6.09
N TYR A 183 -12.47 -14.71 4.90
CA TYR A 183 -12.66 -15.67 3.82
C TYR A 183 -11.47 -16.62 3.63
N TYR A 184 -10.45 -16.56 4.49
CA TYR A 184 -9.18 -17.30 4.35
C TYR A 184 -8.61 -17.78 5.69
#